data_AF-A0AAV1YWU6-F1
#
_entry.id   AF-A0AAV1YWU6-F1
#
_cell.length_a   1.000
_cell.length_b   1.000
_cell.length_c   1.000
_cell.angle_alpha   90.00
_cell.angle_beta   90.00
_cell.angle_gamma   90.00
#
_symmetry.space_group_name_H-M   'P 1'
#
loop_
_entity.id
_entity.type
_entity.pdbx_description
1 polymer ?
#
loop_
_entity_poly.entity_id
_entity_poly.type
_entity_poly.pdbx_seq_one_letter_code
_entity_poly.pdbx_strand_id
1 'polypeptide(L)'
;MYFQSFSLFLAFILFSGCMSNKENPNEEILQIINCVAKSHDQQLCDQLLDCNNQLADPYLKAYNECIKVMLPNGIGSCDENSELYYSEGIRRQINRCMQCKVVGKEFTDDDKQQMGVFQQCLHALGEKAGCYS
;
A
#
# COMPACT_ATOMS: atom_id res chain seq x y z
N MET A 1 -18.46 -39.34 -6.78
CA MET A 1 -17.45 -38.33 -6.37
C MET A 1 -17.74 -37.04 -7.12
N TYR A 2 -18.29 -36.02 -6.46
CA TYR A 2 -18.32 -34.66 -6.99
C TYR A 2 -18.15 -33.72 -5.79
N PHE A 3 -16.94 -33.22 -5.59
CA PHE A 3 -16.63 -32.18 -4.62
C PHE A 3 -15.47 -31.37 -5.18
N GLN A 4 -15.77 -30.29 -5.91
CA GLN A 4 -14.85 -29.16 -6.10
C GLN A 4 -15.52 -28.04 -6.92
N SER A 5 -16.42 -27.28 -6.30
CA SER A 5 -16.83 -25.97 -6.85
C SER A 5 -17.19 -24.96 -5.75
N PHE A 6 -16.67 -25.11 -4.53
CA PHE A 6 -17.00 -24.25 -3.39
C PHE A 6 -15.88 -23.30 -2.94
N SER A 7 -14.79 -23.19 -3.71
CA SER A 7 -13.56 -22.52 -3.24
C SER A 7 -13.20 -21.21 -3.96
N LEU A 8 -14.15 -20.55 -4.62
CA LEU A 8 -13.91 -19.24 -5.26
C LEU A 8 -14.79 -18.10 -4.71
N PHE A 9 -15.85 -18.39 -3.96
CA PHE A 9 -16.76 -17.36 -3.44
C PHE A 9 -16.39 -16.83 -2.04
N LEU A 10 -15.52 -17.51 -1.30
CA LEU A 10 -15.17 -17.13 0.08
C LEU A 10 -14.17 -15.97 0.19
N ALA A 11 -13.44 -15.64 -0.89
CA ALA A 11 -12.50 -14.51 -0.88
C ALA A 11 -13.19 -13.14 -1.01
N PHE A 12 -14.43 -13.09 -1.50
CA PHE A 12 -15.17 -11.83 -1.72
C PHE A 12 -15.88 -11.28 -0.48
N ILE A 13 -16.18 -12.13 0.51
CA ILE A 13 -17.09 -11.75 1.61
C ILE A 13 -16.37 -10.93 2.72
N LEU A 14 -15.04 -10.93 2.79
CA LEU A 14 -14.29 -10.23 3.85
C LEU A 14 -14.00 -8.74 3.55
N PHE A 15 -14.43 -8.20 2.41
CA PHE A 15 -14.17 -6.81 2.00
C PHE A 15 -15.39 -5.88 2.05
N SER A 16 -16.56 -6.34 2.49
CA SER A 16 -17.81 -5.58 2.45
C SER A 16 -17.93 -4.45 3.49
N GLY A 17 -17.01 -4.35 4.45
CA GLY A 17 -17.14 -3.46 5.62
C GLY A 17 -16.74 -2.00 5.42
N CYS A 18 -15.95 -1.66 4.39
CA CYS A 18 -15.54 -0.26 4.17
C CYS A 18 -15.32 0.12 2.70
N MET A 19 -16.13 -0.45 1.81
CA MET A 19 -16.26 0.00 0.40
C MET A 19 -17.06 1.32 0.24
N SER A 20 -17.14 2.17 1.27
CA SER A 20 -17.69 3.51 1.11
C SER A 20 -16.61 4.40 0.51
N ASN A 21 -16.90 5.03 -0.63
CA ASN A 21 -16.08 6.10 -1.23
C ASN A 21 -15.94 7.27 -0.24
N LYS A 22 -15.03 7.15 0.73
CA LYS A 22 -14.47 8.30 1.44
C LYS A 22 -13.19 8.66 0.72
N GLU A 23 -13.09 9.92 0.28
CA GLU A 23 -11.86 10.49 -0.24
C GLU A 23 -10.70 10.09 0.67
N ASN A 24 -9.64 9.61 0.04
CA ASN A 24 -8.48 9.10 0.71
C ASN A 24 -7.73 10.30 1.33
N PRO A 25 -7.66 10.44 2.67
CA PRO A 25 -7.04 11.61 3.32
C PRO A 25 -5.52 11.73 3.10
N ASN A 26 -4.93 10.92 2.22
CA ASN A 26 -3.50 10.87 1.93
C ASN A 26 -3.23 10.81 0.42
N GLU A 27 -3.98 11.59 -0.35
CA GLU A 27 -3.90 11.60 -1.82
C GLU A 27 -2.51 12.00 -2.33
N GLU A 28 -1.84 12.94 -1.65
CA GLU A 28 -0.45 13.32 -1.91
C GLU A 28 0.53 12.16 -1.72
N ILE A 29 0.45 11.47 -0.57
CA ILE A 29 1.28 10.29 -0.30
C ILE A 29 1.08 9.21 -1.38
N LEU A 30 -0.17 8.99 -1.79
CA LEU A 30 -0.45 8.03 -2.85
C LEU A 30 0.09 8.48 -4.22
N GLN A 31 0.09 9.79 -4.51
CA GLN A 31 0.71 10.33 -5.74
C GLN A 31 2.22 10.07 -5.76
N ILE A 32 2.92 10.29 -4.65
CA ILE A 32 4.35 9.98 -4.51
C ILE A 32 4.59 8.49 -4.76
N ILE A 33 3.84 7.62 -4.09
CA ILE A 33 3.97 6.16 -4.26
C ILE A 33 3.72 5.77 -5.73
N ASN A 34 2.72 6.34 -6.39
CA ASN A 34 2.42 6.07 -7.79
C ASN A 34 3.53 6.52 -8.74
N CYS A 35 4.10 7.70 -8.50
CA CYS A 35 5.22 8.23 -9.28
C CYS A 35 6.45 7.34 -9.13
N VAL A 36 6.86 7.05 -7.89
CA VAL A 36 8.03 6.19 -7.62
C VAL A 36 7.85 4.80 -8.18
N ALA A 37 6.68 4.17 -7.99
CA ALA A 37 6.39 2.83 -8.49
C ALA A 37 6.48 2.72 -10.03
N LYS A 38 6.30 3.84 -10.75
CA LYS A 38 6.37 3.92 -12.23
C LYS A 38 7.71 4.45 -12.74
N SER A 39 8.68 4.70 -11.86
CA SER A 39 9.95 5.35 -12.22
C SER A 39 10.84 4.51 -13.14
N HIS A 40 10.56 3.20 -13.28
CA HIS A 40 11.46 2.22 -13.90
C HIS A 40 12.85 2.17 -13.25
N ASP A 41 12.96 2.66 -12.01
CA ASP A 41 14.18 2.68 -11.21
C ASP A 41 13.99 1.77 -9.99
N GLN A 42 14.60 0.59 -10.03
CA GLN A 42 14.53 -0.38 -8.94
C GLN A 42 15.08 0.18 -7.63
N GLN A 43 16.09 1.05 -7.66
CA GLN A 43 16.64 1.64 -6.45
C GLN A 43 15.64 2.56 -5.76
N LEU A 44 14.88 3.35 -6.53
CA LEU A 44 13.81 4.18 -5.96
C LEU A 44 12.68 3.32 -5.38
N CYS A 45 12.36 2.19 -6.02
CA CYS A 45 11.34 1.28 -5.52
C CYS A 45 11.76 0.49 -4.28
N ASP A 46 13.03 0.11 -4.16
CA ASP A 46 13.58 -0.47 -2.94
C ASP A 46 13.52 0.54 -1.79
N GLN A 47 13.85 1.81 -2.06
CA GLN A 47 13.75 2.88 -1.05
C GLN A 47 12.30 3.15 -0.62
N LEU A 48 11.33 2.99 -1.52
CA LEU A 48 9.91 3.05 -1.18
C LEU A 48 9.53 1.91 -0.21
N LEU A 49 10.07 0.71 -0.40
CA LEU A 49 9.86 -0.42 0.51
C LEU A 49 10.55 -0.18 1.86
N ASP A 50 11.71 0.46 1.88
CA ASP A 50 12.36 0.89 3.11
C ASP A 50 11.53 1.93 3.87
N CYS A 51 10.91 2.88 3.17
CA CYS A 51 9.94 3.80 3.78
C CYS A 51 8.76 3.02 4.39
N ASN A 52 8.22 2.01 3.70
CA ASN A 52 7.12 1.20 4.25
C ASN A 52 7.49 0.48 5.56
N ASN A 53 8.77 0.16 5.79
CA ASN A 53 9.23 -0.41 7.06
C ASN A 53 9.18 0.59 8.24
N GLN A 54 8.96 1.88 7.96
CA GLN A 54 8.74 2.94 8.98
C GLN A 54 7.26 3.13 9.34
N LEU A 55 6.35 2.40 8.70
CA LEU A 55 4.94 2.43 9.09
C LEU A 55 4.80 2.01 10.55
N ALA A 56 3.95 2.72 11.29
CA ALA A 56 3.60 2.32 12.64
C ALA A 56 3.01 0.90 12.65
N ASP A 57 3.24 0.15 13.72
CA ASP A 57 2.89 -1.28 13.83
C ASP A 57 1.45 -1.62 13.35
N PRO A 58 0.40 -0.84 13.71
CA PRO A 58 -0.94 -1.11 13.21
C PRO A 58 -1.07 -1.01 11.69
N TYR A 59 -0.35 -0.05 11.08
CA TYR A 59 -0.30 0.16 9.63
C TYR A 59 0.60 -0.85 8.94
N LEU A 60 1.77 -1.18 9.49
CA LEU A 60 2.68 -2.17 8.92
C LEU A 60 2.03 -3.56 8.89
N LYS A 61 1.34 -3.95 9.97
CA LYS A 61 0.54 -5.17 10.00
C LYS A 61 -0.56 -5.15 8.94
N ALA A 62 -1.28 -4.05 8.82
CA ALA A 62 -2.33 -3.90 7.81
C ALA A 62 -1.76 -3.99 6.38
N TYR A 63 -0.63 -3.34 6.12
CA TYR A 63 0.09 -3.38 4.85
C TYR A 63 0.46 -4.83 4.48
N ASN A 64 1.12 -5.55 5.38
CA ASN A 64 1.53 -6.94 5.14
C ASN A 64 0.34 -7.87 4.86
N GLU A 65 -0.76 -7.72 5.60
CA GLU A 65 -1.99 -8.49 5.36
C GLU A 65 -2.62 -8.15 4.00
N CYS A 66 -2.68 -6.88 3.63
CA CYS A 66 -3.25 -6.43 2.36
C CYS A 66 -2.42 -6.87 1.16
N ILE A 67 -1.09 -6.76 1.25
CA ILE A 67 -0.16 -7.25 0.23
C ILE A 67 -0.33 -8.76 0.03
N LYS A 68 -0.36 -9.55 1.10
CA LYS A 68 -0.52 -11.01 1.01
C LYS A 68 -1.81 -11.42 0.28
N VAL A 69 -2.90 -10.67 0.48
CA VAL A 69 -4.19 -10.95 -0.15
C VAL A 69 -4.22 -10.50 -1.61
N MET A 70 -3.74 -9.29 -1.90
CA MET A 70 -3.86 -8.69 -3.24
C MET A 70 -2.77 -9.19 -4.18
N LEU A 71 -1.59 -9.48 -3.65
CA LEU A 71 -0.37 -9.81 -4.37
C LEU A 71 0.22 -11.13 -3.87
N PRO A 72 -0.51 -12.26 -4.05
CA PRO A 72 -0.09 -13.56 -3.53
C PRO A 72 1.23 -14.07 -4.15
N ASN A 73 1.63 -13.52 -5.29
CA ASN A 73 2.86 -13.87 -6.01
C ASN A 73 4.01 -12.88 -5.74
N GLY A 74 3.86 -11.98 -4.76
CA GLY A 74 4.84 -10.95 -4.45
C GLY A 74 4.51 -9.59 -5.08
N ILE A 75 5.31 -8.58 -4.74
CA ILE A 75 5.01 -7.16 -4.97
C ILE A 75 5.48 -6.61 -6.32
N GLY A 76 6.20 -7.39 -7.12
CA GLY A 76 6.80 -6.96 -8.38
C GLY A 76 8.10 -6.16 -8.22
N SER A 77 8.55 -5.59 -9.33
CA SER A 77 9.77 -4.78 -9.48
C SER A 77 9.46 -3.47 -10.21
N CYS A 78 10.42 -2.54 -10.19
CA CYS A 78 10.44 -1.38 -11.08
C CYS A 78 11.51 -1.60 -12.14
N ASP A 79 11.07 -2.01 -13.31
CA ASP A 79 11.89 -2.14 -14.50
C ASP A 79 11.12 -1.57 -15.71
N GLU A 80 11.71 -1.58 -16.89
CA GLU A 80 11.10 -0.98 -18.09
C GLU A 80 9.70 -1.55 -18.42
N ASN A 81 9.37 -2.77 -17.97
CA ASN A 81 8.14 -3.47 -18.29
C ASN A 81 7.22 -3.69 -17.08
N SER A 82 7.66 -3.32 -15.86
CA SER A 82 6.88 -3.49 -14.65
C SER A 82 6.97 -2.29 -13.71
N GLU A 83 5.88 -2.07 -12.99
CA GLU A 83 5.81 -1.11 -11.89
C GLU A 83 5.62 -1.84 -10.56
N LEU A 84 6.15 -1.25 -9.46
CA LEU A 84 5.95 -1.81 -8.13
C LEU A 84 4.45 -1.86 -7.81
N TYR A 85 3.98 -3.03 -7.38
CA TYR A 85 2.57 -3.37 -7.18
C TYR A 85 1.72 -3.45 -8.47
N TYR A 86 2.34 -3.59 -9.64
CA TYR A 86 1.75 -3.90 -10.97
C TYR A 86 0.80 -2.88 -11.60
N SER A 87 -0.02 -2.17 -10.82
CA SER A 87 -0.92 -1.12 -11.32
C SER A 87 -1.24 -0.09 -10.24
N GLU A 88 -1.56 1.13 -10.66
CA GLU A 88 -2.09 2.16 -9.76
C GLU A 88 -3.42 1.72 -9.12
N GLY A 89 -4.24 0.97 -9.86
CA GLY A 89 -5.47 0.39 -9.34
C GLY A 89 -5.23 -0.56 -8.17
N ILE A 90 -4.16 -1.36 -8.23
CA ILE A 90 -3.76 -2.25 -7.12
C ILE A 90 -3.21 -1.42 -5.95
N ARG A 91 -2.34 -0.43 -6.18
CA ARG A 91 -1.84 0.46 -5.11
C ARG A 91 -2.98 1.15 -4.34
N ARG A 92 -3.98 1.65 -5.06
CA ARG A 92 -5.22 2.21 -4.48
C ARG A 92 -5.99 1.19 -3.66
N GLN A 93 -6.07 -0.06 -4.12
CA GLN A 93 -6.72 -1.13 -3.37
C GLN A 93 -5.96 -1.48 -2.08
N ILE A 94 -4.62 -1.60 -2.14
CA ILE A 94 -3.78 -1.86 -0.97
C ILE A 94 -3.99 -0.76 0.08
N ASN A 95 -3.90 0.51 -0.32
CA ASN A 95 -4.11 1.63 0.59
C ASN A 95 -5.51 1.62 1.23
N ARG A 96 -6.56 1.36 0.45
CA ARG A 96 -7.93 1.23 0.99
C ARG A 96 -8.05 0.06 1.97
N CYS A 97 -7.44 -1.08 1.65
CA CYS A 97 -7.41 -2.24 2.54
C CYS A 97 -6.71 -1.90 3.86
N MET A 98 -5.60 -1.17 3.83
CA MET A 98 -4.91 -0.71 5.04
C MET A 98 -5.81 0.19 5.88
N GLN A 99 -6.43 1.20 5.26
CA GLN A 99 -7.37 2.11 5.93
C GLN A 99 -8.53 1.38 6.60
N CYS A 100 -9.10 0.40 5.90
CA CYS A 100 -10.13 -0.49 6.43
C CYS A 100 -9.70 -1.24 7.69
N LYS A 101 -8.45 -1.70 7.76
CA LYS A 101 -7.93 -2.48 8.89
C LYS A 101 -7.55 -1.64 10.10
N VAL A 102 -7.31 -0.36 9.91
CA VAL A 102 -6.90 0.56 10.98
C VAL A 102 -8.01 1.53 11.40
N VAL A 103 -9.14 1.53 10.70
CA VAL A 103 -10.29 2.38 11.07
C VAL A 103 -10.76 2.09 12.49
N GLY A 104 -11.01 3.15 13.27
CA GLY A 104 -11.47 3.03 14.65
C GLY A 104 -10.41 2.54 15.65
N LYS A 105 -9.16 2.36 15.23
CA LYS A 105 -8.05 2.13 16.17
C LYS A 105 -7.64 3.42 16.84
N GLU A 106 -7.34 3.34 18.13
CA GLU A 106 -6.62 4.38 18.84
C GLU A 106 -5.13 4.26 18.52
N PHE A 107 -4.51 5.39 18.19
CA PHE A 107 -3.08 5.49 17.91
C PHE A 107 -2.39 6.18 19.06
N THR A 108 -1.31 5.56 19.51
CA THR A 108 -0.41 6.13 20.51
C THR A 108 0.34 7.33 19.92
N ASP A 109 1.00 8.12 20.78
CA ASP A 109 1.85 9.21 20.29
C ASP A 109 3.08 8.68 19.55
N ASP A 110 3.60 7.52 19.95
CA ASP A 110 4.66 6.81 19.23
C ASP A 110 4.22 6.39 17.83
N ASP A 111 2.98 5.88 17.67
CA ASP A 111 2.44 5.55 16.34
C ASP A 111 2.38 6.80 15.45
N LYS A 112 1.91 7.93 15.99
CA LYS A 112 1.83 9.20 15.24
C LYS A 112 3.22 9.69 14.85
N GLN A 113 4.19 9.59 15.75
CA GLN A 113 5.57 9.96 15.47
C GLN A 113 6.17 9.09 14.36
N GLN A 114 6.00 7.76 14.43
CA GLN A 114 6.45 6.84 13.40
C GLN A 114 5.78 7.13 12.04
N MET A 115 4.47 7.42 12.03
CA MET A 115 3.79 7.84 10.81
C MET A 115 4.34 9.17 10.25
N GLY A 116 4.78 10.08 11.11
CA GLY A 116 5.50 11.30 10.68
C GLY A 116 6.85 10.99 10.02
N VAL A 117 7.63 10.04 10.56
CA VAL A 117 8.88 9.57 9.96
C VAL A 117 8.63 8.91 8.60
N PHE A 118 7.60 8.07 8.50
CA PHE A 118 7.16 7.48 7.24
C PHE A 118 6.81 8.54 6.19
N GLN A 119 6.02 9.55 6.56
CA GLN A 119 5.66 10.65 5.65
C GLN A 119 6.90 11.40 5.17
N GLN A 120 7.80 11.77 6.08
CA GLN A 120 9.06 12.44 5.72
C GLN A 120 9.91 11.61 4.77
N CYS A 121 10.00 10.29 4.98
CA CYS A 121 10.69 9.36 4.09
C CYS A 121 10.10 9.41 2.68
N LEU A 122 8.77 9.34 2.55
CA LEU A 122 8.11 9.42 1.26
C LEU A 122 8.29 10.77 0.59
N HIS A 123 8.18 11.87 1.33
CA HIS A 123 8.38 13.20 0.74
C HIS A 123 9.78 13.37 0.16
N ALA A 124 10.82 12.99 0.92
CA ALA A 124 12.21 13.04 0.45
C ALA A 124 12.43 12.12 -0.77
N LEU A 125 11.80 10.94 -0.78
CA LEU A 125 11.84 10.04 -1.92
C LEU A 125 11.14 10.64 -3.15
N GLY A 126 10.00 11.30 -2.96
CA GLY A 126 9.28 12.02 -4.01
C GLY A 126 10.10 13.17 -4.61
N GLU A 127 10.86 13.90 -3.79
CA GLU A 127 11.75 14.96 -4.25
C GLU A 127 12.87 14.37 -5.10
N LYS A 128 13.50 13.30 -4.61
CA LYS A 128 14.56 12.57 -5.32
C LYS A 128 14.08 12.01 -6.66
N ALA A 129 12.84 11.52 -6.71
CA ALA A 129 12.22 10.95 -7.92
C ALA A 129 11.63 12.01 -8.86
N GLY A 130 11.60 13.29 -8.49
CA GLY A 130 11.04 14.36 -9.31
C GLY A 130 9.51 14.35 -9.41
N CYS A 131 8.82 13.86 -8.39
CA CYS A 131 7.36 13.65 -8.41
C CYS A 131 6.51 14.93 -8.25
N TYR A 132 7.13 16.07 -8.00
CA TYR A 132 6.45 17.36 -7.74
C TYR A 132 6.50 18.35 -8.92
N SER A 133 6.75 17.85 -10.14
CA SER A 133 6.84 18.67 -11.36
C SER A 133 5.50 19.13 -11.90
#